data_AF-G5BPP4-F1
#
_entry.id   AF-G5BPP4-F1
#
_cell.length_a   1.000
_cell.length_b   1.000
_cell.length_c   1.000
_cell.angle_alpha   90.00
_cell.angle_beta   90.00
_cell.angle_gamma   90.00
#
_symmetry.space_group_name_H-M   'P 1'
#
loop_
_entity.id
_entity.type
_entity.pdbx_description
1 polymer ?
#
loop_
_entity_poly.entity_id
_entity_poly.type
_entity_poly.pdbx_seq_one_letter_code
_entity_poly.pdbx_strand_id
1 'polypeptide(L)'
;MGTTKKGISPVYSSKAARSGLRMCDFVSDFDGFSERFRVLAKQYKSIYPTLEIDIEGELQKLKGYMEKIKPLVTDGVYFLYEALHGPPKKILVEGTNAALLGIDFGTYPFVTSKNCTVGGVCTGLGMPPQNDGEVYGVVKVYTTRVGIGGFLTDKTMKLENYYKQGVENMV
;
A
#
# COMPACT_ATOMS: atom_id res chain seq x y z
N MET A 1 -16.28 -4.36 -5.77
CA MET A 1 -14.89 -4.17 -6.25
C MET A 1 -14.03 -5.44 -6.22
N GLY A 2 -14.29 -6.44 -5.37
CA GLY A 2 -13.38 -7.58 -5.23
C GLY A 2 -12.09 -7.19 -4.50
N THR A 3 -12.21 -6.43 -3.40
CA THR A 3 -11.06 -5.99 -2.61
C THR A 3 -10.37 -7.19 -1.97
N THR A 4 -9.07 -7.07 -1.71
CA THR A 4 -8.27 -8.13 -1.05
C THR A 4 -8.64 -8.36 0.42
N LYS A 5 -9.60 -7.59 0.96
CA LYS A 5 -9.98 -7.56 2.38
C LYS A 5 -8.80 -7.33 3.34
N LYS A 6 -7.71 -6.70 2.86
CA LYS A 6 -6.54 -6.33 3.66
C LYS A 6 -6.62 -4.93 4.30
N GLY A 7 -7.76 -4.25 4.21
CA GLY A 7 -7.96 -2.94 4.85
C GLY A 7 -7.26 -1.74 4.18
N ILE A 8 -6.68 -1.90 2.99
CA ILE A 8 -5.93 -0.83 2.29
C ILE A 8 -6.78 0.43 2.08
N SER A 9 -7.98 0.28 1.53
CA SER A 9 -8.85 1.43 1.23
C SER A 9 -9.27 2.21 2.49
N PRO A 10 -9.75 1.55 3.58
CA PRO A 10 -9.98 2.24 4.85
C PRO A 10 -8.79 3.03 5.38
N VAL A 11 -7.58 2.47 5.32
CA VAL A 11 -6.35 3.16 5.78
C VAL A 11 -6.07 4.43 4.96
N TYR A 12 -6.18 4.36 3.63
CA TYR A 12 -6.02 5.54 2.77
C TYR A 12 -7.13 6.57 2.98
N SER A 13 -8.35 6.13 3.32
CA SER A 13 -9.44 7.04 3.71
C SER A 13 -9.12 7.78 5.02
N SER A 14 -8.60 7.10 6.06
CA SER A 14 -8.17 7.78 7.29
C SER A 14 -7.00 8.74 7.04
N LYS A 15 -6.08 8.39 6.13
CA LYS A 15 -4.99 9.29 5.70
C LYS A 15 -5.55 10.56 5.07
N ALA A 16 -6.48 10.44 4.12
CA ALA A 16 -7.13 11.58 3.47
C ALA A 16 -7.94 12.43 4.46
N ALA A 17 -8.62 11.78 5.41
CA ALA A 17 -9.35 12.46 6.48
C ALA A 17 -8.44 13.07 7.56
N ARG A 18 -7.13 12.80 7.54
CA ARG A 18 -6.14 13.19 8.56
C ARG A 18 -6.46 12.66 9.97
N SER A 19 -7.24 11.59 10.07
CA SER A 19 -7.58 10.89 11.32
C SER A 19 -6.72 9.65 11.56
N GLY A 20 -5.97 9.21 10.56
CA GLY A 20 -5.11 8.02 10.65
C GLY A 20 -3.96 8.17 11.65
N LEU A 21 -3.40 7.03 12.04
CA LEU A 21 -2.21 6.92 12.89
C LEU A 21 -0.99 6.55 12.03
N ARG A 22 0.16 7.13 12.35
CA ARG A 22 1.43 6.90 11.62
C ARG A 22 2.45 6.19 12.49
N MET A 23 3.50 5.69 11.85
CA MET A 23 4.59 4.98 12.53
C MET A 23 5.33 5.85 13.56
N CYS A 24 5.48 7.16 13.28
CA CYS A 24 6.05 8.09 14.24
C CYS A 24 5.19 8.20 15.50
N ASP A 25 3.86 8.35 15.35
CA ASP A 25 2.92 8.39 16.48
C ASP A 25 3.06 7.12 17.35
N PHE A 26 3.19 5.97 16.68
CA PHE A 26 3.23 4.65 17.32
C PHE A 26 4.49 4.40 18.15
N VAL A 27 5.66 4.85 17.69
CA VAL A 27 6.95 4.55 18.37
C VAL A 27 7.44 5.64 19.33
N SER A 28 6.90 6.86 19.22
CA SER A 28 7.32 8.00 20.04
C SER A 28 6.61 8.07 21.39
N ASP A 29 5.28 7.93 21.39
CA ASP A 29 4.42 8.07 22.57
C ASP A 29 3.27 7.08 22.48
N PHE A 30 3.42 5.93 23.14
CA PHE A 30 2.44 4.86 23.07
C PHE A 30 1.13 5.21 23.78
N ASP A 31 1.17 6.05 24.82
CA ASP A 31 -0.02 6.43 25.57
C ASP A 31 -0.87 7.39 24.75
N GLY A 32 -0.26 8.43 24.16
CA GLY A 32 -0.93 9.32 23.21
C GLY A 32 -1.42 8.60 21.93
N PHE A 33 -0.64 7.64 21.42
CA PHE A 33 -1.09 6.74 20.35
C PHE A 33 -2.35 5.96 20.76
N SER A 34 -2.37 5.40 21.97
CA SER A 34 -3.48 4.58 22.48
C SER A 34 -4.77 5.38 22.62
N GLU A 35 -4.70 6.63 23.08
CA GLU A 35 -5.85 7.53 23.13
C GLU A 35 -6.43 7.80 21.73
N ARG A 36 -5.57 8.16 20.77
CA ARG A 36 -6.00 8.38 19.39
C ARG A 36 -6.54 7.11 18.73
N PHE A 37 -5.98 5.95 19.04
CA PHE A 37 -6.47 4.66 18.58
C PHE A 37 -7.89 4.38 19.08
N ARG A 38 -8.17 4.64 20.37
CA ARG A 38 -9.52 4.51 20.94
C ARG A 38 -10.52 5.43 20.23
N VAL A 39 -10.13 6.68 19.96
CA VAL A 39 -10.98 7.63 19.22
C VAL A 39 -11.26 7.13 17.80
N LEU A 40 -10.23 6.70 17.07
CA LEU A 40 -10.37 6.17 15.71
C LEU A 40 -11.26 4.92 15.67
N ALA A 41 -11.04 3.98 16.59
CA ALA A 41 -11.87 2.78 16.73
C ALA A 41 -13.34 3.12 17.01
N LYS A 42 -13.61 4.09 17.90
CA LYS A 42 -14.96 4.56 18.19
C LYS A 42 -15.62 5.21 16.98
N GLN A 43 -14.89 6.01 16.21
CA GLN A 43 -15.36 6.57 14.95
C GLN A 43 -15.76 5.46 13.97
N TYR A 44 -14.90 4.45 13.78
CA TYR A 44 -15.24 3.31 12.92
C TYR A 44 -16.46 2.52 13.40
N LYS A 45 -16.61 2.30 14.71
CA LYS A 45 -17.83 1.68 15.28
C LYS A 45 -19.09 2.51 15.03
N SER A 46 -19.01 3.84 15.03
CA SER A 46 -20.16 4.69 14.72
C SER A 46 -20.60 4.62 13.26
N ILE A 47 -19.64 4.45 12.34
CA ILE A 47 -19.91 4.30 10.90
C ILE A 47 -20.39 2.88 10.58
N TYR A 48 -19.86 1.88 11.29
CA TYR A 48 -20.15 0.46 11.11
C TYR A 48 -20.60 -0.15 12.45
N PRO A 49 -21.90 -0.08 12.81
CA PRO A 49 -22.38 -0.53 14.12
C PRO A 49 -22.16 -2.01 14.41
N THR A 50 -22.01 -2.83 13.38
CA THR A 50 -21.72 -4.27 13.49
C THR A 50 -20.23 -4.60 13.64
N LEU A 51 -19.36 -3.59 13.60
CA LEU A 51 -17.91 -3.77 13.73
C LEU A 51 -17.53 -3.99 15.20
N GLU A 52 -17.15 -5.22 15.52
CA GLU A 52 -16.58 -5.54 16.81
C GLU A 52 -15.06 -5.32 16.80
N ILE A 53 -14.58 -4.62 17.82
CA ILE A 53 -13.15 -4.34 18.02
C ILE A 53 -12.86 -4.52 19.51
N ASP A 54 -11.99 -5.46 19.83
CA ASP A 54 -11.34 -5.59 21.13
C ASP A 54 -10.20 -4.56 21.21
N ILE A 55 -10.53 -3.35 21.65
CA ILE A 55 -9.59 -2.22 21.60
C ILE A 55 -8.39 -2.46 22.50
N GLU A 56 -8.61 -2.95 23.72
CA GLU A 56 -7.52 -3.17 24.68
C GLU A 56 -6.64 -4.36 24.27
N GLY A 57 -7.23 -5.44 23.74
CA GLY A 57 -6.47 -6.56 23.20
C GLY A 57 -5.62 -6.18 21.98
N GLU A 58 -6.15 -5.35 21.06
CA GLU A 58 -5.37 -4.85 19.93
C GLU A 58 -4.24 -3.90 20.37
N LEU A 59 -4.50 -3.01 21.33
CA LEU A 59 -3.46 -2.16 21.92
C LEU A 59 -2.36 -2.99 22.60
N GLN A 60 -2.73 -4.04 23.33
CA GLN A 60 -1.74 -4.93 23.96
C GLN A 60 -0.84 -5.62 22.93
N LYS A 61 -1.42 -6.12 21.82
CA LYS A 61 -0.64 -6.71 20.71
C LYS A 61 0.27 -5.68 20.06
N LEU A 62 -0.26 -4.49 19.78
CA LEU A 62 0.47 -3.37 19.18
C LEU A 62 1.64 -2.96 20.09
N LYS A 63 1.47 -2.89 21.41
CA LYS A 63 2.56 -2.63 22.35
C LYS A 63 3.68 -3.66 22.21
N GLY A 64 3.34 -4.94 22.07
CA GLY A 64 4.31 -6.00 21.82
C GLY A 64 5.06 -5.87 20.49
N TYR A 65 4.42 -5.32 19.45
CA TYR A 65 5.08 -5.05 18.17
C TYR A 65 5.95 -3.79 18.19
N MET A 66 5.54 -2.77 18.94
CA MET A 66 6.27 -1.51 19.06
C MET A 66 7.72 -1.76 19.48
N GLU A 67 7.95 -2.56 20.52
CA GLU A 67 9.30 -2.86 21.02
C GLU A 67 10.22 -3.49 19.96
N LYS A 68 9.64 -4.30 19.06
CA LYS A 68 10.39 -4.97 17.98
C LYS A 68 10.65 -4.06 16.79
N ILE A 69 9.69 -3.18 16.48
CA ILE A 69 9.72 -2.31 15.29
C ILE A 69 10.49 -1.03 15.55
N LYS A 70 10.41 -0.48 16.77
CA LYS A 70 11.05 0.78 17.16
C LYS A 70 12.52 0.92 16.73
N PRO A 71 13.41 -0.07 16.88
CA PRO A 71 14.81 0.05 16.43
C PRO A 71 14.97 0.10 14.90
N LEU A 72 13.95 -0.28 14.14
CA LEU A 72 13.95 -0.26 12.66
C LEU A 72 13.38 1.05 12.10
N VAL A 73 12.77 1.89 12.93
CA VAL A 73 12.15 3.14 12.49
C VAL A 73 13.19 4.24 12.43
N THR A 74 13.22 4.94 11.29
CA THR A 74 14.06 6.12 11.05
C THR A 74 13.24 7.20 10.35
N ASP A 75 13.78 8.42 10.31
CA ASP A 75 13.30 9.42 9.36
C ASP A 75 13.60 8.93 7.94
N GLY A 76 12.55 8.49 7.23
CA GLY A 76 12.68 7.92 5.89
C GLY A 76 13.13 8.93 4.84
N VAL A 77 12.74 10.20 4.98
CA VAL A 77 13.10 11.26 4.01
C VAL A 77 14.57 11.60 4.16
N TYR A 78 15.01 11.82 5.40
CA TYR A 78 16.43 12.09 5.68
C TYR A 78 17.31 10.88 5.33
N PHE A 79 16.87 9.67 5.68
CA PHE A 79 17.59 8.45 5.33
C PHE A 79 17.82 8.32 3.82
N LEU A 80 16.79 8.58 3.01
CA LEU A 80 16.92 8.50 1.57
C LEU A 80 17.76 9.66 1.01
N TYR A 81 17.61 10.87 1.56
CA TYR A 81 18.43 12.03 1.19
C TYR A 81 19.93 11.72 1.36
N GLU A 82 20.33 11.20 2.52
CA GLU A 82 21.72 10.79 2.80
C GLU A 82 22.18 9.67 1.86
N ALA A 83 21.28 8.73 1.52
CA ALA A 83 21.60 7.65 0.59
C ALA A 83 21.82 8.14 -0.85
N LEU A 84 21.14 9.22 -1.25
CA LEU A 84 21.25 9.82 -2.58
C LEU A 84 22.45 10.76 -2.73
N HIS A 85 22.81 11.50 -1.67
CA HIS A 85 23.83 12.55 -1.73
C HIS A 85 25.16 12.16 -1.07
N GLY A 86 25.19 11.06 -0.33
CA GLY A 86 26.40 10.50 0.26
C GLY A 86 27.26 9.72 -0.76
N PRO A 87 28.06 8.75 -0.30
CA PRO A 87 28.81 7.87 -1.18
C PRO A 87 27.88 7.19 -2.21
N PRO A 88 28.33 6.92 -3.44
CA PRO A 88 27.49 6.34 -4.48
C PRO A 88 26.80 5.04 -4.03
N LYS A 89 25.47 5.06 -3.99
CA LYS A 89 24.63 3.88 -3.72
C LYS A 89 23.74 3.59 -4.92
N LYS A 90 23.51 2.30 -5.17
CA LYS A 90 22.47 1.85 -6.10
C LYS A 90 21.19 1.61 -5.32
N ILE A 91 20.14 2.35 -5.68
CA ILE A 91 18.83 2.27 -5.01
C ILE A 91 17.85 1.66 -6.01
N LEU A 92 17.22 0.55 -5.62
CA LEU A 92 16.16 -0.08 -6.39
C LEU A 92 14.83 0.17 -5.67
N VAL A 93 13.87 0.77 -6.39
CA VAL A 93 12.52 0.99 -5.88
C VAL A 93 11.59 -0.04 -6.49
N GLU A 94 10.95 -0.85 -5.65
CA GLU A 94 9.95 -1.81 -6.09
C GLU A 94 8.56 -1.15 -6.16
N GLY A 95 8.05 -0.98 -7.39
CA GLY A 95 6.68 -0.55 -7.60
C GLY A 95 5.69 -1.61 -7.13
N THR A 96 4.62 -1.22 -6.43
CA THR A 96 3.54 -2.17 -6.08
C THR A 96 2.40 -2.10 -7.09
N ASN A 97 1.80 -3.26 -7.37
CA ASN A 97 0.71 -3.41 -8.35
C ASN A 97 1.14 -2.93 -9.75
N ALA A 98 0.20 -2.86 -10.69
CA ALA A 98 0.45 -2.42 -12.06
C ALA A 98 -0.20 -1.04 -12.31
N ALA A 99 0.28 -0.32 -13.32
CA ALA A 99 -0.18 1.03 -13.66
C ALA A 99 -1.72 1.14 -13.80
N LEU A 100 -2.37 0.15 -14.44
CA LEU A 100 -3.83 0.12 -14.63
C LEU A 100 -4.65 -0.15 -13.36
N LEU A 101 -3.97 -0.43 -12.24
CA LEU A 101 -4.58 -0.54 -10.92
C LEU A 101 -4.37 0.71 -10.07
N GLY A 102 -3.62 1.72 -10.54
CA GLY A 102 -3.42 2.97 -9.79
C GLY A 102 -4.73 3.75 -9.62
N ILE A 103 -4.84 4.50 -8.52
CA ILE A 103 -6.06 5.24 -8.18
C ILE A 103 -6.47 6.28 -9.23
N ASP A 104 -5.49 6.96 -9.86
CA ASP A 104 -5.74 8.07 -10.80
C ASP A 104 -5.86 7.61 -12.25
N PHE A 105 -4.92 6.78 -12.70
CA PHE A 105 -4.77 6.40 -14.12
C PHE A 105 -5.25 4.98 -14.43
N GLY A 106 -5.78 4.27 -13.43
CA GLY A 106 -6.28 2.92 -13.58
C GLY A 106 -7.73 2.87 -14.08
N THR A 107 -8.25 1.64 -14.20
CA THR A 107 -9.65 1.39 -14.59
C THR A 107 -10.63 1.62 -13.45
N TYR A 108 -10.74 2.86 -12.99
CA TYR A 108 -11.63 3.26 -11.89
C TYR A 108 -13.09 2.83 -12.15
N PRO A 109 -13.84 2.31 -11.15
CA PRO A 109 -13.50 2.19 -9.73
C PRO A 109 -12.71 0.92 -9.35
N PHE A 110 -12.32 0.09 -10.30
CA PHE A 110 -11.73 -1.23 -10.06
C PHE A 110 -10.20 -1.16 -9.92
N VAL A 111 -9.76 -0.35 -8.98
CA VAL A 111 -8.35 0.04 -8.75
C VAL A 111 -7.97 -0.12 -7.29
N THR A 112 -6.67 -0.01 -6.98
CA THR A 112 -6.19 0.17 -5.60
C THR A 112 -6.33 1.64 -5.17
N SER A 113 -6.18 1.91 -3.89
CA SER A 113 -6.29 3.26 -3.31
C SER A 113 -4.99 4.06 -3.32
N LYS A 114 -3.94 3.54 -3.98
CA LYS A 114 -2.61 4.16 -4.05
C LYS A 114 -2.19 4.44 -5.48
N ASN A 115 -1.20 5.31 -5.63
CA ASN A 115 -0.57 5.57 -6.91
C ASN A 115 0.42 4.43 -7.23
N CYS A 116 0.32 3.87 -8.44
CA CYS A 116 1.10 2.73 -8.92
C CYS A 116 1.96 3.11 -10.14
N THR A 117 2.14 4.41 -10.40
CA THR A 117 3.02 4.93 -11.44
C THR A 117 4.25 5.57 -10.82
N VAL A 118 5.16 6.10 -11.65
CA VAL A 118 6.41 6.73 -11.19
C VAL A 118 6.18 7.88 -10.21
N GLY A 119 5.05 8.60 -10.30
CA GLY A 119 4.71 9.66 -9.34
C GLY A 119 4.54 9.15 -7.89
N GLY A 120 4.19 7.87 -7.72
CA GLY A 120 4.16 7.20 -6.43
C GLY A 120 5.54 7.05 -5.78
N VAL A 121 6.62 7.01 -6.57
CA VAL A 121 8.00 6.96 -6.07
C VAL A 121 8.35 8.28 -5.38
N CYS A 122 8.20 9.40 -6.08
CA CYS A 122 8.44 10.73 -5.54
C CYS A 122 7.64 10.99 -4.25
N THR A 123 6.32 10.78 -4.32
CA THR A 123 5.41 11.09 -3.20
C THR A 123 5.49 10.09 -2.04
N GLY A 124 5.85 8.84 -2.32
CA GLY A 124 5.97 7.79 -1.32
C GLY A 124 7.30 7.81 -0.57
N LEU A 125 8.38 8.22 -1.24
CA LEU A 125 9.73 8.25 -0.67
C LEU A 125 10.19 9.65 -0.21
N GLY A 126 9.47 10.72 -0.60
CA GLY A 126 9.88 12.08 -0.28
C GLY A 126 11.10 12.55 -1.08
N MET A 127 11.22 12.06 -2.31
CA MET A 127 12.34 12.34 -3.20
C MET A 127 11.91 13.25 -4.35
N PRO A 128 12.74 14.21 -4.79
CA PRO A 128 12.43 15.04 -5.95
C PRO A 128 12.59 14.25 -7.27
N PRO A 129 11.83 14.59 -8.32
CA PRO A 129 11.80 13.82 -9.57
C PRO A 129 13.14 13.82 -10.33
N GLN A 130 14.03 14.79 -10.08
CA GLN A 130 15.36 14.83 -10.69
C GLN A 130 16.25 13.67 -10.22
N ASN A 131 15.90 13.04 -9.10
CA ASN A 131 16.62 11.89 -8.55
C ASN A 131 16.01 10.56 -9.02
N ASP A 132 14.93 10.58 -9.82
CA ASP A 132 14.44 9.38 -10.50
C ASP A 132 15.46 8.97 -11.57
N GLY A 133 15.94 7.73 -11.46
CA GLY A 133 16.87 7.13 -12.42
C GLY A 133 16.14 6.40 -13.55
N GLU A 134 16.58 5.18 -13.82
CA GLU A 134 15.98 4.32 -14.85
C GLU A 134 14.64 3.73 -14.38
N VAL A 135 13.63 3.76 -15.25
CA VAL A 135 12.29 3.22 -14.98
C VAL A 135 12.01 2.04 -15.91
N TYR A 136 11.80 0.87 -15.31
CA TYR A 136 11.58 -0.39 -16.03
C TYR A 136 10.09 -0.77 -16.04
N GLY A 137 9.49 -0.84 -17.22
CA GLY A 137 8.12 -1.33 -17.40
C GLY A 137 8.08 -2.85 -17.51
N VAL A 138 7.55 -3.52 -16.49
CA VAL A 138 7.35 -4.98 -16.54
C VAL A 138 6.03 -5.30 -17.25
N VAL A 139 6.13 -5.81 -18.47
CA VAL A 139 4.98 -6.22 -19.29
C VAL A 139 4.95 -7.74 -19.45
N LYS A 140 3.77 -8.33 -19.25
CA LYS A 140 3.54 -9.75 -19.53
C LYS A 140 3.22 -9.91 -21.01
N VAL A 141 3.68 -11.01 -21.63
CA VAL A 141 3.42 -11.31 -23.06
C VAL A 141 1.93 -11.54 -23.38
N TYR A 142 1.07 -11.61 -22.37
CA TYR A 142 -0.39 -11.60 -22.47
C TYR A 142 -0.97 -10.80 -21.29
N THR A 143 -2.18 -10.26 -21.46
CA THR A 143 -2.83 -9.47 -20.42
C THR A 143 -3.65 -10.35 -19.48
N THR A 144 -3.55 -10.12 -18.19
CA THR A 144 -4.37 -10.78 -17.16
C THR A 144 -4.97 -9.75 -16.23
N ARG A 145 -6.21 -9.97 -15.80
CA ARG A 145 -6.91 -9.15 -14.80
C ARG A 145 -7.56 -10.06 -13.77
N VAL A 146 -7.46 -9.68 -12.50
CA VAL A 146 -8.21 -10.32 -11.40
C VAL A 146 -9.20 -9.32 -10.84
N GLY A 147 -10.44 -9.77 -10.61
CA GLY A 147 -11.52 -8.92 -10.14
C GLY A 147 -12.39 -8.37 -11.27
N ILE A 148 -13.46 -7.70 -10.88
CA ILE A 148 -14.44 -7.13 -11.80
C ILE A 148 -13.89 -5.87 -12.51
N GLY A 149 -14.48 -5.53 -13.66
CA GLY A 149 -14.15 -4.36 -14.45
C GLY A 149 -13.88 -4.69 -15.91
N GLY A 150 -13.97 -3.67 -16.78
CA GLY A 150 -13.81 -3.84 -18.22
C GLY A 150 -12.46 -4.47 -18.57
N PHE A 151 -12.50 -5.48 -19.45
CA PHE A 151 -11.32 -6.11 -20.02
C PHE A 151 -11.53 -6.25 -21.53
N LEU A 152 -10.98 -5.31 -22.31
CA LEU A 152 -11.28 -5.19 -23.74
C LEU A 152 -10.82 -6.40 -24.57
N THR A 153 -9.74 -7.06 -24.14
CA THR A 153 -9.18 -8.24 -24.83
C THR A 153 -9.57 -9.54 -24.15
N ASP A 154 -10.69 -9.56 -23.42
CA ASP A 154 -11.17 -10.78 -22.79
C ASP A 154 -11.43 -11.85 -23.85
N LYS A 155 -10.89 -13.05 -23.65
CA LYS A 155 -10.92 -14.13 -24.64
C LYS A 155 -11.92 -15.20 -24.18
N THR A 156 -12.59 -15.84 -25.14
CA THR A 156 -13.45 -16.99 -24.87
C THR A 156 -12.69 -18.11 -24.12
N MET A 157 -13.39 -18.86 -23.27
CA MET A 157 -12.86 -19.86 -22.30
C MET A 157 -11.73 -20.78 -22.81
N LYS A 158 -11.68 -21.12 -24.11
CA LYS A 158 -10.66 -22.03 -24.65
C LYS A 158 -9.23 -21.46 -24.60
N LEU A 159 -9.07 -20.17 -24.84
CA LEU A 159 -7.75 -19.53 -24.82
C LEU A 159 -7.29 -19.25 -23.38
N GLU A 160 -8.21 -18.97 -22.46
CA GLU A 160 -7.90 -18.76 -21.04
C GLU A 160 -7.23 -19.98 -20.39
N ASN A 161 -7.74 -21.18 -20.65
CA ASN A 161 -7.19 -22.41 -20.06
C ASN A 161 -5.75 -22.68 -20.51
N TYR A 162 -5.42 -22.36 -21.77
CA TYR A 162 -4.06 -22.52 -22.30
C TYR A 162 -3.07 -21.56 -21.62
N TYR A 163 -3.48 -20.30 -21.40
CA TYR A 163 -2.64 -19.33 -20.69
C TYR A 163 -2.50 -19.65 -19.19
N LYS A 164 -3.53 -20.18 -18.54
CA LYS A 164 -3.46 -20.57 -17.12
C LYS A 164 -2.51 -21.76 -16.90
N GLN A 165 -2.57 -22.78 -17.76
CA GLN A 165 -1.64 -23.93 -17.71
C GLN A 165 -0.18 -23.53 -17.95
N GLY A 166 0.09 -22.57 -18.83
CA GLY A 166 1.45 -22.06 -19.05
C GLY A 166 2.06 -21.36 -17.82
N VAL A 167 1.24 -20.76 -16.96
CA VAL A 167 1.69 -20.14 -15.70
C VAL A 167 2.02 -21.19 -14.64
N GLU A 168 1.16 -22.21 -14.49
CA GLU A 168 1.38 -23.28 -13.52
C GLU A 168 2.63 -24.10 -13.82
N ASN A 169 3.03 -24.21 -15.09
CA ASN A 169 4.23 -24.94 -15.51
C ASN A 169 5.54 -24.13 -15.44
N MET A 170 5.49 -22.83 -15.09
CA MET A 170 6.67 -21.96 -14.94
C MET A 170 7.05 -21.66 -13.48
N VAL A 171 6.26 -22.12 -12.50
CA VAL A 171 6.50 -21.94 -11.07
C VAL A 171 7.01 -23.23 -10.45
#